data_AF-A0A958Y9U9-F1
#
_entry.id   AF-A0A958Y9U9-F1
#
_cell.length_a   1.000
_cell.length_b   1.000
_cell.length_c   1.000
_cell.angle_alpha   90.00
_cell.angle_beta   90.00
_cell.angle_gamma   90.00
#
_symmetry.space_group_name_H-M   'P 1'
#
loop_
_entity.id
_entity.type
_entity.pdbx_description
1 polymer ?
#
loop_
_entity_poly.entity_id
_entity_poly.type
_entity_poly.pdbx_seq_one_letter_code
_entity_poly.pdbx_strand_id
1 'polypeptide(L)' 'TNEQTAMIQEVIYKIDIDSLERNHEDKELGMNDICKVKIRTTKPLMIDSYRENRATGSIILIDNTTNETVAAGMIV' A
#
# COMPACT_ATOMS: atom_id res chain seq x y z
N THR A 1 -5.16 -15.35 -11.38
CA THR A 1 -4.69 -14.66 -10.16
C THR A 1 -4.51 -13.19 -10.48
N ASN A 2 -4.88 -12.29 -9.57
CA ASN A 2 -4.72 -10.82 -9.73
C ASN A 2 -3.30 -10.33 -9.34
N GLU A 3 -2.30 -11.20 -9.38
CA GLU A 3 -0.92 -10.86 -9.07
C GLU A 3 -0.34 -10.01 -10.20
N GLN A 4 0.13 -8.81 -9.88
CA GLN A 4 0.78 -7.93 -10.83
C GLN A 4 1.98 -7.26 -10.17
N THR A 5 3.05 -7.06 -10.95
CA THR A 5 4.15 -6.21 -10.52
C THR A 5 3.62 -4.80 -10.29
N ALA A 6 4.00 -4.24 -9.15
CA ALA A 6 3.55 -2.94 -8.69
C ALA A 6 4.74 -2.08 -8.26
N MET A 7 4.58 -0.77 -8.35
CA MET A 7 5.54 0.22 -7.89
C MET A 7 4.82 1.29 -7.10
N ILE A 8 5.38 1.67 -5.94
CA ILE A 8 4.93 2.84 -5.18
C ILE A 8 5.36 4.08 -5.97
N GLN A 9 4.39 4.83 -6.49
CA GLN A 9 4.66 6.06 -7.24
C GLN A 9 4.88 7.26 -6.34
N GLU A 10 4.15 7.30 -5.22
CA GLU A 10 4.12 8.46 -4.34
C GLU A 10 3.70 8.04 -2.94
N VAL A 11 4.40 8.56 -1.93
CA VAL A 11 3.97 8.53 -0.54
C VAL A 11 3.23 9.84 -0.26
N ILE A 12 1.90 9.79 -0.11
CA ILE A 12 1.08 10.99 0.08
C ILE A 12 1.31 11.57 1.47
N TYR A 13 1.20 10.71 2.49
CA TYR A 13 1.52 11.01 3.88
C TYR A 13 1.76 9.73 4.68
N LYS A 14 2.49 9.87 5.79
CA LYS A 14 2.60 8.89 6.86
C LYS A 14 1.67 9.28 8.00
N ILE A 15 1.20 8.29 8.75
CA ILE A 15 0.45 8.50 9.98
C ILE A 15 1.42 8.25 11.13
N ASP A 16 1.63 9.27 11.94
CA ASP A 16 2.33 9.12 13.21
C ASP A 16 1.43 8.32 14.17
N ILE A 17 1.92 7.20 14.71
CA ILE A 17 1.09 6.24 15.47
C ILE A 17 0.71 6.81 16.83
N ASP A 18 1.55 7.65 17.42
CA ASP A 18 1.35 8.19 18.77
C ASP A 18 0.38 9.37 18.75
N SER A 19 0.48 10.24 17.74
CA SER A 19 -0.31 11.47 17.61
C SER A 19 -1.49 11.36 16.64
N LEU A 20 -1.48 10.35 15.75
CA LEU A 20 -2.41 10.19 14.62
C LEU A 20 -2.35 11.32 13.58
N GLU A 21 -1.32 12.17 13.65
CA GLU A 21 -1.10 13.25 12.71
C GLU A 21 -0.60 12.74 11.35
N ARG A 22 -0.90 13.50 10.29
CA ARG A 22 -0.46 13.19 8.94
C ARG A 22 0.84 13.92 8.65
N ASN A 23 1.93 13.18 8.61
CA ASN A 23 3.21 13.70 8.17
C ASN A 23 3.28 13.68 6.64
N HIS A 24 3.29 14.86 6.03
CA HIS A 24 3.38 15.03 4.58
C HIS A 24 4.81 15.25 4.09
N GLU A 25 5.78 15.50 4.98
CA GLU A 25 7.17 15.80 4.65
C GLU A 25 8.00 14.54 4.54
N ASP A 26 7.82 13.59 5.46
CA ASP A 26 8.51 12.31 5.44
C ASP A 26 7.93 11.39 4.35
N LYS A 27 8.79 11.05 3.38
CA LYS A 27 8.46 10.20 2.22
C LYS A 27 9.14 8.84 2.27
N GLU A 28 9.97 8.57 3.28
CA GLU A 28 10.63 7.28 3.42
C GLU A 28 9.73 6.31 4.19
N LEU A 29 9.66 5.07 3.71
CA LEU A 29 8.87 4.01 4.33
C LEU A 29 9.80 3.03 5.04
N GLY A 30 9.63 2.93 6.36
CA GLY A 30 10.28 1.96 7.22
C GLY A 30 9.34 0.86 7.68
N MET A 31 9.89 -0.07 8.47
CA MET A 31 9.12 -1.14 9.08
C MET A 31 8.09 -0.57 10.07
N ASN A 32 6.88 -1.12 10.05
CA ASN A 32 5.73 -0.71 10.88
C ASN A 32 5.14 0.68 10.57
N ASP A 33 5.59 1.37 9.53
CA ASP A 33 4.98 2.63 9.12
C ASP A 33 3.57 2.43 8.54
N ILE A 34 2.66 3.31 8.93
CA ILE A 34 1.32 3.39 8.34
C ILE A 34 1.33 4.59 7.39
N CYS A 35 0.99 4.36 6.13
CA CYS A 35 1.05 5.42 5.10
C CYS A 35 -0.10 5.32 4.11
N LYS A 36 -0.39 6.44 3.45
CA LYS A 36 -1.21 6.49 2.25
C LYS A 36 -0.31 6.67 1.05
N VAL A 37 -0.39 5.74 0.09
CA VAL A 37 0.47 5.72 -1.09
C VAL A 37 -0.34 5.64 -2.37
N LYS A 38 0.26 6.07 -3.49
CA LYS A 38 -0.21 5.74 -4.84
C LYS A 38 0.61 4.59 -5.38
N ILE A 39 -0.07 3.56 -5.87
CA ILE A 39 0.55 2.38 -6.47
C ILE A 39 0.20 2.35 -7.94
N ARG A 40 1.19 2.05 -8.77
CA ARG A 40 0.99 1.74 -10.19
C ARG A 40 1.30 0.28 -10.44
N THR A 41 0.40 -0.39 -11.14
CA THR A 41 0.56 -1.77 -11.59
C THR A 41 0.94 -1.82 -13.06
N THR A 42 1.57 -2.90 -13.49
CA THR A 42 1.94 -3.11 -14.90
C THR A 42 0.72 -3.37 -15.81
N LYS A 43 -0.37 -3.89 -15.25
CA LYS A 43 -1.65 -4.08 -15.94
C LYS A 43 -2.83 -3.60 -15.07
N PRO A 44 -3.96 -3.20 -15.68
CA PRO A 44 -5.18 -2.91 -14.94
C PRO A 44 -5.62 -4.08 -14.07
N LEU A 45 -6.15 -3.78 -12.89
CA LEU A 45 -6.71 -4.76 -11.96
C LEU A 45 -8.19 -4.45 -11.70
N MET A 46 -8.98 -5.50 -11.56
CA MET A 46 -10.34 -5.39 -11.02
C MET A 46 -10.24 -5.33 -9.49
N ILE A 47 -10.46 -4.14 -8.93
CA ILE A 47 -10.41 -3.85 -7.50
C ILE A 47 -11.62 -3.03 -7.10
N ASP A 48 -12.04 -3.18 -5.85
CA ASP A 48 -13.05 -2.36 -5.21
C ASP A 48 -12.41 -1.62 -4.03
N SER A 49 -13.08 -0.60 -3.50
CA SER A 49 -12.66 -0.03 -2.23
C SER A 49 -12.80 -1.09 -1.13
N TYR A 50 -11.86 -1.15 -0.19
CA TYR A 50 -11.90 -2.12 0.91
C TYR A 50 -13.17 -2.01 1.77
N ARG A 51 -13.73 -0.79 1.83
CA ARG A 51 -14.96 -0.50 2.55
C ARG A 51 -16.18 -1.15 1.90
N GLU A 52 -16.20 -1.24 0.57
CA GLU A 52 -17.29 -1.87 -0.18
C GLU A 52 -17.12 -3.38 -0.28
N ASN A 53 -15.91 -3.84 -0.61
CA ASN A 53 -15.60 -5.26 -0.71
C ASN A 53 -14.20 -5.57 -0.15
N ARG A 54 -14.17 -6.22 1.02
CA ARG A 54 -12.92 -6.57 1.70
C ARG A 54 -12.08 -7.60 0.94
N ALA A 55 -12.69 -8.44 0.10
CA ALA A 55 -11.98 -9.50 -0.63
C ALA A 55 -11.19 -8.95 -1.82
N THR A 56 -11.74 -7.96 -2.53
CA THR A 56 -11.12 -7.34 -3.71
C THR A 56 -10.42 -6.01 -3.42
N GLY A 57 -10.66 -5.43 -2.24
CA GLY A 57 -10.00 -4.21 -1.77
C GLY A 57 -8.82 -4.44 -0.83
N SER A 58 -8.47 -5.68 -0.50
CA SER A 58 -7.25 -6.01 0.28
C SER A 58 -6.09 -6.35 -0.64
N ILE A 59 -4.89 -5.90 -0.30
CA ILE A 59 -3.67 -6.22 -1.04
C ILE A 59 -2.52 -6.57 -0.09
N ILE A 60 -1.55 -7.31 -0.59
CA ILE A 60 -0.23 -7.47 0.01
C ILE A 60 0.84 -7.10 -1.03
N LEU A 61 1.97 -6.58 -0.56
CA LEU A 61 3.15 -6.39 -1.39
C LEU A 61 4.19 -7.43 -1.01
N ILE A 62 4.73 -8.07 -2.05
CA ILE A 62 5.74 -9.12 -1.93
C ILE A 62 7.04 -8.59 -2.55
N ASP A 63 8.14 -8.75 -1.85
CA ASP A 63 9.46 -8.47 -2.40
C ASP A 63 9.83 -9.51 -3.46
N ASN A 64 10.13 -9.07 -4.68
CA ASN A 64 10.37 -9.97 -5.81
C ASN A 64 11.74 -10.67 -5.77
N THR A 65 12.61 -10.32 -4.83
CA THR A 65 13.94 -10.91 -4.62
C THR A 65 13.90 -11.93 -3.50
N THR A 66 13.28 -11.60 -2.37
CA THR A 66 13.22 -12.49 -1.18
C THR A 66 11.95 -13.34 -1.11
N ASN A 67 10.90 -12.99 -1.87
CA ASN A 67 9.54 -13.54 -1.77
C ASN A 67 8.88 -13.31 -0.40
N GLU A 68 9.39 -12.40 0.42
CA GLU A 68 8.78 -12.06 1.69
C GLU A 68 7.63 -11.07 1.52
N THR A 69 6.63 -11.18 2.38
CA THR A 69 5.56 -10.17 2.46
C THR A 69 6.08 -8.96 3.21
N VAL A 70 6.20 -7.83 2.52
CA VAL A 70 6.78 -6.59 3.08
C VAL A 70 5.73 -5.58 3.51
N ALA A 71 4.51 -5.68 2.98
CA ALA A 71 3.41 -4.80 3.37
C ALA A 71 2.05 -5.47 3.18
N ALA A 72 1.08 -5.03 3.98
CA ALA A 72 -0.34 -5.28 3.77
C ALA A 72 -1.05 -3.93 3.60
N GLY A 73 -2.08 -3.89 2.77
CA GLY A 73 -2.76 -2.66 2.43
C GLY A 73 -4.24 -2.84 2.11
N MET A 74 -4.93 -1.72 2.11
CA MET A 74 -6.33 -1.61 1.73
C MET A 74 -6.48 -0.53 0.66
N ILE A 75 -7.32 -0.79 -0.34
CA ILE A 75 -7.70 0.17 -1.37
C ILE A 75 -8.71 1.15 -0.76
N VAL A 76 -8.46 2.45 -0.93
CA VAL A 76 -9.24 3.55 -0.33
C VAL A 76 -9.66 4.58 -1.35
#